data_AF-A0A7V5K6L9-F1
#
_entry.id   AF-A0A7V5K6L9-F1
#
_cell.length_a   1.000
_cell.length_b   1.000
_cell.length_c   1.000
_cell.angle_alpha   90.00
_cell.angle_beta   90.00
_cell.angle_gamma   90.00
#
_symmetry.space_group_name_H-M   'P 1'
#
loop_
_entity.id
_entity.type
_entity.pdbx_description
1 polymer ?
#
loop_
_entity_poly.entity_id
_entity_poly.type
_entity_poly.pdbx_seq_one_letter_code
_entity_poly.pdbx_strand_id
1 'polypeptide(L)' 'YPINVLNAIKLCQEVCNVFCATANPVEVILVQTEQGRGVMGVVDGFPPKGVEESKDVEWRKGLLRKIGYKR' A
#
# COMPACT_ATOMS: atom_id res chain seq x y z
N TYR A 1 10.42 4.80 -4.81
CA TYR A 1 9.35 4.17 -4.03
C TYR A 1 7.99 4.68 -4.48
N PRO A 2 6.89 3.94 -4.25
CA PRO A 2 5.54 4.41 -4.56
C PRO A 2 5.26 5.85 -4.10
N ILE A 3 5.71 6.21 -2.89
CA ILE A 3 5.56 7.56 -2.33
C ILE A 3 6.12 8.70 -3.22
N ASN A 4 7.08 8.41 -4.11
CA ASN A 4 7.69 9.43 -4.98
C ASN A 4 6.83 9.74 -6.22
N VAL A 5 5.95 8.82 -6.63
CA VAL A 5 5.24 8.90 -7.93
C VAL A 5 3.72 8.75 -7.81
N LEU A 6 3.22 8.27 -6.67
CA LEU A 6 1.80 7.95 -6.48
C LEU A 6 0.89 9.17 -6.71
N ASN A 7 1.35 10.38 -6.39
CA ASN A 7 0.58 11.59 -6.65
C ASN A 7 0.48 11.90 -8.15
N ALA A 8 1.54 11.72 -8.93
CA ALA A 8 1.49 11.92 -10.37
C ALA A 8 0.54 10.90 -11.05
N ILE A 9 0.56 9.65 -10.60
CA ILE A 9 -0.35 8.60 -11.09
C ILE A 9 -1.82 8.97 -10.79
N LYS A 10 -2.13 9.36 -9.55
CA LYS A 10 -3.50 9.75 -9.14
C LYS A 10 -4.00 11.02 -9.83
N LEU A 11 -3.10 11.87 -10.32
CA LEU A 11 -3.46 13.13 -11.00
C LEU A 11 -3.65 12.97 -12.51
N CYS A 12 -3.32 11.80 -13.07
CA CYS A 12 -3.58 11.50 -14.48
C CYS A 12 -5.09 11.34 -14.70
N GLN A 13 -5.65 12.05 -15.69
CA GLN A 13 -7.10 12.17 -15.87
C GLN A 13 -7.78 10.83 -16.18
N GLU A 14 -7.06 9.93 -16.85
CA GLU A 14 -7.54 8.61 -17.23
C GLU A 14 -7.43 7.57 -16.11
N VAL A 15 -6.76 7.89 -15.00
CA VAL A 15 -6.58 6.96 -13.89
C VAL A 15 -7.81 6.98 -12.98
N CYS A 16 -8.63 5.94 -13.09
CA CYS A 16 -9.82 5.81 -12.25
C CYS A 16 -9.49 5.50 -10.78
N ASN A 17 -8.58 4.55 -10.54
CA ASN A 17 -8.22 4.08 -9.19
C ASN A 17 -6.84 3.42 -9.18
N VAL A 18 -6.19 3.40 -8.01
CA VAL A 18 -4.96 2.63 -7.75
C VAL A 18 -5.26 1.58 -6.67
N PHE A 19 -5.20 0.29 -7.02
CA PHE A 19 -5.57 -0.79 -6.10
C PHE A 19 -4.48 -1.11 -5.07
N CYS A 20 -3.20 -1.11 -5.46
CA CYS A 20 -2.09 -1.47 -4.57
C CYS A 20 -0.80 -0.77 -5.04
N ALA A 21 0.06 -0.40 -4.09
CA ALA A 21 1.41 0.10 -4.39
C ALA A 21 2.36 -0.23 -3.23
N THR A 22 2.97 -1.41 -3.29
CA THR A 22 3.75 -2.01 -2.18
C THR A 22 4.99 -2.73 -2.69
N ALA A 23 5.85 -3.16 -1.76
CA ALA A 23 6.94 -4.09 -2.02
C ALA A 23 6.72 -5.46 -1.33
N ASN A 24 5.59 -5.65 -0.66
CA ASN A 24 5.20 -6.92 -0.05
C ASN A 24 4.79 -7.95 -1.12
N PRO A 25 4.67 -9.24 -0.77
CA PRO A 25 3.91 -10.19 -1.58
C PRO A 25 2.48 -9.69 -1.81
N VAL A 26 1.98 -9.80 -3.04
CA VAL A 26 0.64 -9.31 -3.43
C VAL A 26 -0.14 -10.39 -4.18
N GLU A 27 -1.41 -10.53 -3.81
CA GLU A 27 -2.40 -11.28 -4.57
C GLU A 27 -3.53 -10.35 -5.02
N VAL A 28 -4.12 -10.64 -6.19
CA VAL A 28 -5.27 -9.89 -6.73
C VAL A 28 -6.49 -10.80 -6.73
N ILE A 29 -7.56 -10.36 -6.08
CA ILE A 29 -8.84 -11.07 -6.06
C ILE A 29 -9.62 -10.67 -7.30
N LEU A 30 -9.83 -11.63 -8.20
CA LEU A 30 -10.58 -11.44 -9.43
C LEU A 30 -11.94 -12.13 -9.33
N VAL A 31 -12.98 -11.45 -9.82
CA VAL A 31 -14.26 -12.09 -10.14
C VAL A 31 -14.34 -12.34 -11.63
N GLN A 32 -14.88 -13.49 -12.02
CA GLN A 32 -15.22 -13.82 -13.40
C GLN A 32 -16.75 -13.89 -13.53
N THR A 33 -17.28 -13.24 -14.55
CA THR A 33 -18.68 -13.35 -14.98
C THR A 33 -18.73 -13.88 -16.42
N GLU A 34 -19.93 -14.07 -16.96
CA GLU A 34 -20.12 -14.41 -18.38
C GLU A 34 -19.55 -13.31 -19.32
N GLN A 35 -19.58 -12.04 -18.89
CA GLN A 35 -19.10 -10.92 -19.69
C GLN A 35 -17.57 -10.76 -19.63
N GLY A 36 -16.92 -11.07 -18.50
CA GLY A 36 -15.49 -10.84 -18.35
C GLY A 36 -14.97 -10.93 -16.92
N ARG A 37 -13.87 -10.24 -16.62
CA ARG A 37 -13.22 -10.21 -15.30
C ARG A 37 -13.27 -8.82 -14.68
N GLY A 38 -13.43 -8.78 -13.37
CA GLY A 38 -13.30 -7.57 -12.55
C GLY A 38 -12.30 -7.76 -11.42
N VAL A 39 -11.63 -6.69 -11.02
CA VAL A 39 -10.81 -6.66 -9.80
C VAL A 39 -11.74 -6.37 -8.62
N MET A 40 -11.82 -7.30 -7.67
CA MET A 40 -12.61 -7.15 -6.44
C MET A 40 -11.79 -6.60 -5.27
N GLY A 41 -10.48 -6.86 -5.27
CA GLY A 41 -9.60 -6.41 -4.20
C GLY A 41 -8.18 -6.93 -4.33
N VAL A 42 -7.35 -6.55 -3.37
CA VAL A 42 -5.93 -6.96 -3.28
C VAL A 42 -5.63 -7.44 -1.87
N VAL A 43 -4.76 -8.44 -1.77
CA VAL A 43 -4.14 -8.85 -0.51
C VAL A 43 -2.71 -8.33 -0.53
N ASP A 44 -2.42 -7.32 0.29
CA ASP A 44 -1.10 -6.68 0.40
C ASP A 44 -0.41 -7.17 1.68
N GLY A 45 0.51 -8.12 1.52
CA GLY A 45 1.26 -8.70 2.62
C GLY A 45 0.41 -9.61 3.52
N PHE A 46 0.51 -9.39 4.83
CA PHE A 46 0.02 -10.31 5.85
C PHE A 46 -0.93 -9.60 6.83
N PRO A 47 -1.85 -10.33 7.49
CA PRO A 47 -2.72 -9.75 8.50
C PRO A 47 -1.92 -9.23 9.72
N PRO A 48 -2.45 -8.23 10.45
CA PRO A 48 -1.81 -7.70 11.65
C PRO A 48 -1.71 -8.77 12.73
N LYS A 49 -0.59 -8.80 13.47
CA LYS A 49 -0.34 -9.76 14.57
C LYS A 49 -0.68 -9.19 15.96
N GLY A 50 -0.92 -7.89 16.07
CA GLY A 50 -1.13 -7.19 17.34
C GLY A 50 -1.21 -5.68 17.14
N VAL A 51 -1.27 -4.95 18.25
CA VAL A 51 -1.30 -3.48 18.30
C VAL A 51 0.07 -2.97 18.75
N GLU A 52 0.53 -1.85 18.19
CA GLU A 52 1.81 -1.25 18.59
C GLU A 52 1.80 -0.74 20.04
N GLU A 53 2.90 -0.97 20.77
CA GLU A 53 3.13 -0.42 22.10
C GLU A 53 3.99 0.86 22.05
N SER A 54 4.15 1.55 23.19
CA SER A 54 4.93 2.79 23.26
C SER A 54 6.36 2.66 22.72
N LYS A 55 7.02 1.51 22.92
CA LYS A 55 8.36 1.24 22.41
C LYS A 55 8.40 1.11 20.87
N ASP A 56 7.37 0.51 20.28
CA ASP A 56 7.25 0.38 18.82
C ASP A 56 7.04 1.74 18.16
N VAL A 57 6.25 2.60 18.82
CA VAL A 57 6.03 3.99 18.39
C VAL A 57 7.34 4.79 18.41
N GLU A 58 8.13 4.67 19.47
CA GLU A 58 9.46 5.30 19.57
C GLU A 58 10.37 4.80 18.46
N TRP A 59 10.41 3.47 18.24
CA TRP A 59 11.23 2.85 17.22
C TRP A 59 10.86 3.33 15.81
N ARG A 60 9.58 3.29 15.40
CA ARG A 60 9.17 3.70 14.04
C ARG A 60 9.43 5.18 13.77
N LYS A 61 9.26 6.04 14.78
CA LYS A 61 9.60 7.47 14.68
C LYS A 61 11.11 7.67 14.53
N GLY A 62 11.90 6.92 15.30
CA GLY A 62 13.36 6.90 15.19
C GLY A 62 13.83 6.43 13.81
N LEU A 63 13.22 5.37 13.28
CA LEU A 63 13.50 4.86 11.94
C LEU A 63 13.30 5.97 10.89
N LEU A 64 12.14 6.64 10.87
CA LEU A 64 11.86 7.69 9.90
C LEU A 64 12.87 8.85 9.92
N ARG A 65 13.41 9.20 11.10
CA ARG A 65 14.49 10.19 11.22
C ARG A 65 15.81 9.63 10.68
N LYS A 66 16.14 8.38 11.01
CA LYS A 66 17.36 7.70 10.54
C LYS A 66 17.40 7.57 9.01
N ILE A 67 16.27 7.28 8.37
CA ILE A 67 16.15 7.21 6.91
C ILE A 67 15.83 8.56 6.26
N GLY A 68 15.87 9.66 7.02
CA GLY A 68 15.85 11.04 6.50
C GLY A 68 14.49 11.59 6.09
N TYR A 69 13.39 10.91 6.38
CA TYR A 69 12.03 11.36 6.00
C TYR A 69 11.38 12.30 7.03
N LYS A 70 11.93 12.38 8.25
CA LYS A 70 11.45 13.28 9.31
C LYS A 70 12.63 13.88 10.06
N ARG A 71 12.42 15.07 10.64
CA ARG A 71 13.35 15.73 11.56
C ARG A 71 12.79 15.63 12.97
#